data_AF-A0AA95ICJ8-F1
#
_entry.id   AF-A0AA95ICJ8-F1
#
_cell.length_a   1.000
_cell.length_b   1.000
_cell.length_c   1.000
_cell.angle_alpha   90.00
_cell.angle_beta   90.00
_cell.angle_gamma   90.00
#
_symmetry.space_group_name_H-M   'P 1'
#
loop_
_entity.id
_entity.type
_entity.pdbx_description
1 polymer ?
#
loop_
_entity_poly.entity_id
_entity_poly.type
_entity_poly.pdbx_seq_one_letter_code
_entity_poly.pdbx_strand_id
1 'polypeptide(L)'
;MKKDMLIRSLLTILFLLMTISFFYNQYQLRYGQAVYTFDIETEDLYIRDIEIVAVSPYALFITGHFLEMNGDNKSFDGISYGFSMDGTMILSRSQAGDPFTFPDAANGKTYSGTGSLIKDIRVHKQDSLQVEIHYIVNGEPKDIAGDIKLADVIKPFSYNNHKVVHLR
;
A
#
# COMPACT_ATOMS: atom_id res chain seq x y z
N MET A 1 -39.89 -36.41 -26.75
CA MET A 1 -39.12 -37.07 -25.67
C MET A 1 -37.61 -37.06 -25.89
N LYS A 2 -37.02 -37.80 -26.85
CA LYS A 2 -35.55 -37.80 -27.04
C LYS A 2 -34.98 -36.43 -27.46
N LYS A 3 -35.70 -35.70 -28.32
CA LYS A 3 -35.30 -34.37 -28.82
C LYS A 3 -35.35 -33.31 -27.71
N ASP A 4 -36.40 -33.33 -26.88
CA ASP A 4 -36.56 -32.41 -25.76
C ASP A 4 -35.53 -32.66 -24.66
N MET A 5 -35.18 -33.92 -24.39
CA MET A 5 -34.08 -34.26 -23.48
C MET A 5 -32.73 -33.77 -24.02
N LEU A 6 -32.45 -33.95 -25.32
CA LEU A 6 -31.22 -33.45 -25.94
C LEU A 6 -31.12 -31.92 -25.86
N ILE A 7 -32.22 -31.21 -26.14
CA ILE A 7 -32.26 -29.74 -26.07
C ILE A 7 -32.05 -29.27 -24.63
N ARG A 8 -32.70 -29.90 -23.64
CA ARG A 8 -32.51 -29.58 -22.22
C ARG A 8 -31.06 -29.83 -21.79
N SER A 9 -30.48 -30.98 -22.13
CA SER A 9 -29.07 -31.27 -21.81
C SER A 9 -28.11 -30.27 -22.45
N LEU A 10 -28.34 -29.87 -23.70
CA LEU A 10 -27.53 -28.86 -24.39
C LEU A 10 -27.59 -27.51 -23.67
N LEU A 11 -28.80 -27.07 -23.29
CA LEU A 11 -29.00 -25.82 -22.54
C LEU A 11 -28.32 -25.86 -21.17
N THR A 12 -28.40 -26.98 -20.44
CA THR A 12 -27.74 -27.12 -19.14
C THR A 12 -26.22 -27.05 -19.27
N ILE A 13 -25.64 -27.71 -20.29
CA ILE A 13 -24.19 -27.66 -20.54
C ILE A 13 -23.74 -26.25 -20.90
N LEU A 14 -24.50 -25.57 -21.78
CA LEU A 14 -24.20 -24.20 -22.18
C LEU A 14 -24.25 -23.24 -20.98
N PHE A 15 -25.27 -23.38 -20.14
CA PHE A 15 -25.40 -22.58 -18.92
C PHE A 15 -24.23 -22.84 -17.95
N LEU A 16 -23.84 -24.10 -17.76
CA LEU A 16 -22.70 -24.45 -16.90
C LEU A 16 -21.39 -23.82 -17.42
N LEU A 17 -21.14 -23.89 -18.73
CA LEU A 17 -19.96 -23.30 -19.37
C LEU A 17 -19.94 -21.77 -19.24
N MET A 18 -21.08 -21.10 -19.46
CA MET A 18 -21.18 -19.65 -19.24
C MET A 18 -20.91 -19.29 -17.78
N THR A 19 -21.41 -20.09 -16.83
CA THR A 19 -21.20 -19.86 -15.40
C THR A 19 -19.72 -19.99 -15.03
N ILE A 20 -19.05 -21.05 -15.49
CA ILE A 20 -17.61 -21.26 -15.28
C ILE A 20 -16.80 -20.13 -15.90
N SER A 21 -17.11 -19.73 -17.14
CA SER A 21 -16.43 -18.63 -17.83
C SER A 21 -16.62 -17.30 -17.11
N PHE A 22 -17.82 -17.01 -16.62
CA PHE A 22 -18.11 -15.83 -15.81
C PHE A 22 -17.28 -15.80 -14.54
N PHE A 23 -17.24 -16.91 -13.78
CA PHE A 23 -16.43 -16.99 -12.57
C PHE A 23 -14.93 -16.93 -12.85
N TYR A 24 -14.46 -17.53 -13.96
CA TYR A 24 -13.06 -17.46 -14.38
C TYR A 24 -12.64 -16.05 -14.78
N ASN A 25 -13.47 -15.33 -15.57
CA ASN A 25 -13.19 -13.95 -15.93
C ASN A 25 -13.24 -13.01 -14.72
N GLN A 26 -14.21 -13.22 -13.82
CA GLN A 26 -14.24 -12.51 -12.54
C GLN A 26 -12.99 -12.81 -11.71
N TYR A 27 -12.52 -14.05 -11.67
CA TYR A 27 -11.28 -14.43 -10.98
C TYR A 27 -10.05 -13.72 -11.57
N GLN A 28 -9.89 -13.71 -12.89
CA GLN A 28 -8.77 -13.04 -13.57
C GLN A 28 -8.76 -11.52 -13.36
N LEU A 29 -9.92 -10.87 -13.49
CA LEU A 29 -10.05 -9.42 -13.24
C LEU A 29 -9.74 -9.08 -11.77
N ARG A 30 -10.10 -9.96 -10.83
CA ARG A 30 -9.88 -9.77 -9.39
C ARG A 30 -8.45 -10.09 -8.94
N TYR A 31 -7.72 -10.94 -9.65
CA TYR A 31 -6.31 -11.26 -9.37
C TYR A 31 -5.32 -10.34 -10.08
N GLY A 32 -5.79 -9.45 -10.96
CA GLY A 32 -4.95 -8.50 -11.68
C GLY A 32 -4.34 -7.40 -10.80
N GLN A 33 -4.91 -7.13 -9.62
CA GLN A 33 -4.47 -6.03 -8.76
C GLN A 33 -4.53 -6.43 -7.27
N ALA A 34 -3.47 -6.16 -6.53
CA ALA A 34 -3.45 -6.26 -5.07
C ALA A 34 -3.17 -4.88 -4.49
N VAL A 35 -3.97 -4.49 -3.50
CA VAL A 35 -3.83 -3.21 -2.80
C VAL A 35 -3.37 -3.49 -1.38
N TYR A 36 -2.31 -2.82 -0.97
CA TYR A 36 -1.76 -2.86 0.38
C TYR A 36 -1.95 -1.48 1.00
N THR A 37 -2.60 -1.42 2.16
CA THR A 37 -2.90 -0.17 2.84
C THR A 37 -2.49 -0.25 4.30
N PHE A 38 -1.66 0.68 4.73
CA PHE A 38 -1.16 0.71 6.11
C PHE A 38 -0.75 2.11 6.53
N ASP A 39 -0.68 2.29 7.84
CA ASP A 39 -0.05 3.43 8.46
C ASP A 39 1.23 2.95 9.13
N ILE A 40 2.22 3.84 9.22
CA ILE A 40 3.40 3.64 10.06
C ILE A 40 3.31 4.58 11.24
N GLU A 41 3.52 4.05 12.43
CA GLU A 41 3.62 4.81 13.67
C GLU A 41 5.01 4.69 14.25
N THR A 42 5.59 5.84 14.61
CA THR A 42 6.76 5.95 15.48
C THR A 42 6.35 6.67 16.76
N GLU A 43 7.30 6.83 17.69
CA GLU A 43 7.09 7.64 18.89
C GLU A 43 6.76 9.11 18.58
N ASP A 44 7.21 9.61 17.42
CA ASP A 44 7.20 11.04 17.09
C ASP A 44 6.35 11.46 15.91
N LEU A 45 6.06 10.54 15.00
CA LEU A 45 5.28 10.83 13.82
C LEU A 45 4.50 9.62 13.35
N TYR A 46 3.53 9.90 12.49
CA TYR A 46 2.81 8.94 11.67
C TYR A 46 3.11 9.18 10.20
N ILE A 47 3.22 8.09 9.44
CA ILE A 47 3.10 8.10 7.98
C ILE A 47 1.76 7.43 7.67
N ARG A 48 0.75 8.22 7.32
CA ARG A 48 -0.65 7.79 7.18
C ARG A 48 -1.03 7.54 5.73
N ASP A 49 -1.99 6.64 5.53
CA ASP A 49 -2.65 6.40 4.26
C ASP A 49 -1.67 5.96 3.16
N ILE A 50 -0.69 5.12 3.51
CA ILE A 50 0.19 4.53 2.53
C ILE A 50 -0.61 3.50 1.75
N GLU A 51 -0.79 3.72 0.45
CA GLU A 51 -1.40 2.77 -0.46
C GLU A 51 -0.40 2.35 -1.55
N ILE A 52 -0.18 1.04 -1.63
CA ILE A 52 0.65 0.40 -2.64
C ILE A 52 -0.25 -0.52 -3.47
N VAL A 53 -0.32 -0.26 -4.77
CA VAL A 53 -1.09 -1.03 -5.74
C VAL A 53 -0.15 -1.85 -6.61
N ALA A 54 -0.09 -3.15 -6.36
CA ALA A 54 0.59 -4.09 -7.25
C ALA A 54 -0.35 -4.46 -8.40
N VAL A 55 0.01 -4.08 -9.62
CA VAL A 55 -0.70 -4.41 -10.85
C VAL A 55 0.03 -5.55 -11.54
N SER A 56 -0.63 -6.70 -11.61
CA SER A 56 -0.13 -7.90 -12.29
C SER A 56 0.09 -7.62 -13.78
N PRO A 57 1.18 -8.10 -14.38
CA PRO A 57 2.22 -8.96 -13.77
C PRO A 57 3.48 -8.23 -13.25
N TYR A 58 3.69 -6.95 -13.59
CA TYR A 58 4.99 -6.28 -13.42
C TYR A 58 4.91 -4.77 -13.15
N ALA A 59 3.95 -4.31 -12.37
CA ALA A 59 3.91 -2.90 -11.99
C ALA A 59 3.53 -2.70 -10.54
N LEU A 60 4.13 -1.68 -9.95
CA LEU A 60 3.80 -1.18 -8.63
C LEU A 60 3.48 0.30 -8.73
N PHE A 61 2.37 0.71 -8.15
CA PHE A 61 2.04 2.11 -7.97
C PHE A 61 1.99 2.45 -6.48
N ILE A 62 2.63 3.54 -6.09
CA ILE A 62 2.54 4.08 -4.73
C ILE A 62 1.80 5.41 -4.81
N THR A 63 0.73 5.55 -4.02
CA THR A 63 -0.04 6.79 -3.95
C THR A 63 0.71 7.85 -3.16
N GLY A 64 0.13 9.05 -3.05
CA GLY A 64 0.52 9.97 -1.98
C GLY A 64 0.08 9.47 -0.60
N HIS A 65 0.65 10.06 0.43
CA HIS A 65 0.41 9.72 1.84
C HIS A 65 0.60 10.97 2.70
N PHE A 66 0.22 10.93 3.97
CA PHE A 66 0.41 12.05 4.89
C PHE A 66 1.54 11.78 5.88
N LEU A 67 2.28 12.83 6.23
CA LEU A 67 3.05 12.87 7.46
C LEU A 67 2.21 13.60 8.50
N GLU A 68 2.17 13.06 9.71
CA GLU A 68 1.46 13.65 10.83
C GLU A 68 2.33 13.60 12.08
N MET A 69 2.41 14.71 12.82
CA MET A 69 3.11 14.76 14.09
C MET A 69 2.37 13.92 15.14
N ASN A 70 3.08 13.08 15.88
CA ASN A 70 2.51 12.30 16.99
C ASN A 70 2.81 13.01 18.31
N GLY A 71 1.79 13.60 18.96
CA GLY A 71 1.92 14.33 20.22
C GLY A 71 2.28 15.81 20.06
N ASP A 72 2.39 16.52 21.18
CA ASP A 72 2.57 17.97 21.23
C ASP A 72 4.04 18.37 21.48
N ASN A 73 4.37 19.64 21.19
CA ASN A 73 5.67 20.27 21.47
C ASN A 73 6.87 19.54 20.85
N LYS A 74 6.72 19.07 19.62
CA LYS A 74 7.82 18.51 18.82
C LYS A 74 8.23 19.51 17.76
N SER A 75 9.54 19.64 17.56
CA SER A 75 10.13 20.43 16.48
C SER A 75 11.08 19.56 15.69
N PHE A 76 10.91 19.56 14.37
CA PHE A 76 11.68 18.72 13.46
C PHE A 76 12.70 19.56 12.68
N ASP A 77 13.90 19.04 12.46
CA ASP A 77 14.91 19.72 11.61
C ASP A 77 15.09 19.01 10.24
N GLY A 78 14.24 18.03 9.98
CA GLY A 78 14.21 17.28 8.74
C GLY A 78 13.73 15.87 8.96
N ILE A 79 13.13 15.32 7.90
CA ILE A 79 12.59 13.96 7.88
C ILE A 79 12.92 13.37 6.51
N SER A 80 13.57 12.21 6.50
CA SER A 80 13.72 11.39 5.32
C SER A 80 13.20 9.98 5.59
N TYR A 81 12.67 9.35 4.56
CA TYR A 81 12.23 7.96 4.63
C TYR A 81 12.28 7.32 3.26
N GLY A 82 12.51 6.02 3.25
CA GLY A 82 12.60 5.22 2.05
C GLY A 82 11.92 3.88 2.24
N PHE A 83 11.24 3.42 1.19
CA PHE A 83 10.70 2.07 1.12
C PHE A 83 11.44 1.30 0.04
N SER A 84 11.83 0.07 0.35
CA SER A 84 12.55 -0.81 -0.57
C SER A 84 11.91 -2.20 -0.56
N MET A 85 11.95 -2.87 -1.70
CA MET A 85 11.46 -4.23 -1.87
C MET A 85 12.48 -5.01 -2.69
N ASP A 86 13.01 -6.10 -2.12
CA ASP A 86 14.07 -6.92 -2.74
C ASP A 86 15.26 -6.08 -3.24
N GLY A 87 15.72 -5.13 -2.41
CA GLY A 87 16.81 -4.21 -2.73
C GLY A 87 16.46 -3.12 -3.76
N THR A 88 15.26 -3.12 -4.32
CA THR A 88 14.78 -2.06 -5.21
C THR A 88 14.09 -0.98 -4.39
N MET A 89 14.63 0.24 -4.43
CA MET A 89 14.00 1.40 -3.79
C MET A 89 12.74 1.79 -4.55
N ILE A 90 11.60 1.75 -3.88
CA ILE A 90 10.30 2.03 -4.46
C ILE A 90 9.75 3.41 -4.05
N LEU A 91 10.20 3.92 -2.91
CA LEU A 91 9.90 5.27 -2.43
C LEU A 91 11.14 5.85 -1.78
N SER A 92 11.42 7.12 -2.03
CA SER A 92 12.44 7.88 -1.32
C SER A 92 11.98 9.32 -1.18
N ARG A 93 12.00 9.82 0.05
CA ARG A 93 11.60 11.18 0.39
C ARG A 93 12.57 11.74 1.40
N SER A 94 12.87 13.01 1.23
CA SER A 94 13.67 13.79 2.14
C SER A 94 13.14 15.21 2.14
N GLN A 95 12.91 15.73 3.34
CA GLN A 95 12.42 17.07 3.59
C GLN A 95 13.32 17.70 4.64
N ALA A 96 13.87 18.87 4.32
CA ALA A 96 14.64 19.66 5.27
C ALA A 96 13.72 20.59 6.07
N GLY A 97 14.11 20.90 7.31
CA GLY A 97 13.34 21.73 8.23
C GLY A 97 12.09 21.04 8.77
N ASP A 98 11.26 21.79 9.49
CA ASP A 98 10.07 21.26 10.15
C ASP A 98 8.85 21.20 9.19
N PRO A 99 8.49 20.02 8.67
CA PRO A 99 7.43 19.91 7.68
C PRO A 99 6.03 20.22 8.24
N PHE A 100 5.88 20.24 9.55
CA PHE A 100 4.60 20.48 10.23
C PHE A 100 4.32 21.97 10.46
N THR A 101 5.30 22.82 10.18
CA THR A 101 5.20 24.29 10.32
C THR A 101 5.05 25.01 8.98
N PHE A 102 5.11 24.28 7.86
CA PHE A 102 4.99 24.87 6.53
C PHE A 102 3.58 25.42 6.26
N PRO A 103 3.44 26.39 5.34
CA PRO A 103 2.14 27.01 5.07
C PRO A 103 1.05 26.05 4.58
N ASP A 104 1.44 24.94 3.97
CA ASP A 104 0.57 23.87 3.49
C ASP A 104 0.30 22.78 4.54
N ALA A 105 0.97 22.84 5.69
CA ALA A 105 0.70 21.97 6.81
C ALA A 105 -0.58 22.42 7.53
N ALA A 106 -1.53 21.50 7.71
CA ALA A 106 -2.77 21.74 8.43
C ALA A 106 -2.81 20.88 9.68
N ASN A 107 -2.87 21.51 10.86
CA ASN A 107 -2.94 20.83 12.16
C ASN A 107 -1.84 19.77 12.37
N GLY A 108 -0.58 20.11 12.04
CA GLY A 108 0.54 19.18 12.17
C GLY A 108 0.51 18.01 11.19
N LYS A 109 -0.23 18.15 10.08
CA LYS A 109 -0.27 17.18 8.97
C LYS A 109 0.19 17.83 7.68
N THR A 110 1.02 17.14 6.93
CA THR A 110 1.42 17.55 5.56
C THR A 110 1.23 16.39 4.59
N TYR A 111 0.85 16.71 3.35
CA TYR A 111 0.64 15.72 2.31
C TYR A 111 1.90 15.57 1.45
N SER A 112 2.37 14.34 1.34
CA SER A 112 3.46 13.97 0.45
C SER A 112 2.91 13.35 -0.83
N GLY A 113 2.89 14.14 -1.91
CA GLY A 113 2.58 13.63 -3.24
C GLY A 113 3.70 12.72 -3.75
N THR A 114 3.50 11.41 -3.67
CA THR A 114 4.52 10.38 -4.01
C THR A 114 4.14 9.48 -5.17
N GLY A 115 3.12 9.85 -5.93
CA GLY A 115 2.63 9.12 -7.11
C GLY A 115 3.77 8.63 -8.01
N SER A 116 4.09 7.34 -7.91
CA SER A 116 5.20 6.73 -8.63
C SER A 116 4.77 5.40 -9.21
N LEU A 117 5.00 5.20 -10.51
CA LEU A 117 4.79 3.94 -11.21
C LEU A 117 6.14 3.29 -11.49
N ILE A 118 6.35 2.13 -10.89
CA ILE A 118 7.54 1.30 -11.08
C ILE A 118 7.13 0.14 -11.97
N LYS A 119 7.84 -0.03 -13.07
CA LYS A 119 7.65 -1.15 -14.01
C LYS A 119 8.68 -2.24 -13.73
N ASP A 120 8.39 -3.43 -14.24
CA ASP A 120 9.30 -4.59 -14.20
C ASP A 120 9.59 -5.09 -12.77
N ILE A 121 8.77 -4.69 -11.80
CA ILE A 121 8.79 -5.19 -10.42
C ILE A 121 7.68 -6.21 -10.22
N ARG A 122 8.04 -7.39 -9.70
CA ARG A 122 7.09 -8.46 -9.40
C ARG A 122 6.84 -8.51 -7.90
N VAL A 123 5.60 -8.24 -7.51
CA VAL A 123 5.22 -8.21 -6.09
C VAL A 123 4.42 -9.46 -5.74
N HIS A 124 4.91 -10.19 -4.74
CA HIS A 124 4.23 -11.33 -4.14
C HIS A 124 3.77 -10.95 -2.74
N LYS A 125 2.67 -11.58 -2.30
CA LYS A 125 2.12 -11.33 -0.97
C LYS A 125 3.11 -11.66 0.16
N GLN A 126 4.08 -12.55 -0.06
CA GLN A 126 5.06 -12.95 0.96
C GLN A 126 6.27 -12.03 1.04
N ASP A 127 6.38 -11.08 0.12
CA ASP A 127 7.50 -10.14 0.09
C ASP A 127 7.46 -9.24 1.32
N SER A 128 8.65 -8.81 1.73
CA SER A 128 8.82 -7.81 2.79
C SER A 128 9.08 -6.45 2.15
N LEU A 129 8.40 -5.44 2.67
CA LEU A 129 8.71 -4.05 2.44
C LEU A 129 9.66 -3.58 3.54
N GLN A 130 10.89 -3.26 3.16
CA GLN A 130 11.87 -2.61 4.02
C GLN A 130 11.51 -1.14 4.13
N VAL A 131 11.45 -0.63 5.34
CA VAL A 131 11.19 0.77 5.63
C VAL A 131 12.33 1.33 6.46
N GLU A 132 12.83 2.49 6.05
CA GLU A 132 13.83 3.26 6.77
C GLU A 132 13.30 4.68 6.94
N ILE A 133 13.44 5.25 8.13
CA ILE A 133 13.00 6.60 8.50
C ILE A 133 14.11 7.23 9.33
N HIS A 134 14.56 8.42 8.92
CA HIS A 134 15.57 9.22 9.60
C HIS A 134 15.01 10.60 9.85
N TYR A 135 15.10 11.09 11.08
CA TYR A 135 14.66 12.43 11.42
C TYR A 135 15.38 12.98 12.64
N ILE A 136 15.33 14.29 12.80
CA ILE A 136 15.81 14.96 14.01
C ILE A 136 14.60 15.60 14.68
N VAL A 137 14.33 15.22 15.92
CA VAL A 137 13.22 15.76 16.72
C VAL A 137 13.76 16.37 18.00
N ASN A 138 13.42 17.63 18.27
CA ASN A 138 13.89 18.38 19.44
C ASN A 138 15.43 18.37 19.59
N GLY A 139 16.16 18.32 18.47
CA GLY A 139 17.62 18.25 18.42
C GLY A 139 18.21 16.85 18.56
N GLU A 140 17.40 15.81 18.77
CA GLU A 140 17.85 14.42 18.86
C GLU A 140 17.63 13.69 17.53
N PRO A 141 18.69 13.10 16.93
CA PRO A 141 18.55 12.26 15.74
C PRO A 141 17.93 10.91 16.10
N LYS A 142 17.00 10.45 15.26
CA LYS A 142 16.37 9.14 15.34
C LYS A 142 16.46 8.45 13.98
N ASP A 143 16.92 7.21 14.01
CA ASP A 143 17.00 6.32 12.86
C ASP A 143 16.17 5.07 13.17
N ILE A 144 15.12 4.85 12.40
CA ILE A 144 14.17 3.77 12.60
C ILE A 144 14.12 2.94 11.33
N ALA A 145 14.25 1.62 11.46
CA ALA A 145 14.14 0.70 10.34
C ALA A 145 13.30 -0.51 10.72
N GLY A 146 12.59 -1.07 9.75
CA GLY A 146 11.87 -2.32 9.96
C GLY A 146 11.27 -2.89 8.68
N ASP A 147 10.79 -4.12 8.82
CA ASP A 147 10.21 -4.87 7.73
C ASP A 147 8.70 -5.03 7.92
N ILE A 148 7.95 -4.78 6.85
CA ILE A 148 6.50 -4.97 6.79
C ILE A 148 6.21 -6.10 5.82
N LYS A 149 5.62 -7.20 6.30
CA LYS A 149 5.15 -8.27 5.41
C LYS A 149 3.93 -7.80 4.63
N LEU A 150 3.96 -7.92 3.30
CA LEU A 150 2.83 -7.49 2.47
C LEU A 150 1.54 -8.29 2.74
N ALA A 151 1.67 -9.57 3.11
CA ALA A 151 0.55 -10.41 3.52
C ALA A 151 -0.21 -9.85 4.72
N ASP A 152 0.46 -9.07 5.56
CA ASP A 152 -0.07 -8.53 6.80
C ASP A 152 -0.86 -7.24 6.61
N VAL A 153 -0.59 -6.51 5.53
CA VAL A 153 -1.15 -5.17 5.21
C VAL A 153 -1.98 -5.16 3.93
N ILE A 154 -2.22 -6.35 3.34
CA ILE A 154 -3.09 -6.49 2.19
C ILE A 154 -4.51 -6.08 2.58
N LYS A 155 -5.09 -5.12 1.83
CA LYS A 155 -6.45 -4.65 2.07
C LYS A 155 -7.43 -5.81 1.79
N PRO A 156 -8.13 -6.34 2.81
CA PRO A 156 -9.17 -7.32 2.55
C PRO A 156 -10.33 -6.62 1.86
N PHE A 157 -10.98 -7.30 0.91
CA PHE A 157 -12.08 -6.74 0.10
C PHE A 157 -13.31 -6.23 0.89
N SER A 158 -13.33 -6.39 2.22
CA SER A 158 -14.50 -6.13 3.08
C SER A 158 -14.24 -5.13 4.21
N TYR A 159 -13.02 -4.60 4.38
CA TYR A 159 -12.70 -3.70 5.50
C TYR A 159 -11.99 -2.44 5.04
N ASN A 160 -12.34 -1.32 5.68
CA ASN A 160 -11.82 0.02 5.38
C ASN A 160 -10.79 0.52 6.40
N ASN A 161 -10.32 -0.34 7.30
CA ASN A 161 -9.35 0.07 8.32
C ASN A 161 -7.92 -0.16 7.81
N HIS A 162 -7.11 0.90 7.85
CA HIS A 162 -5.67 0.79 7.66
C HIS A 162 -5.04 0.05 8.83
N LYS A 163 -4.14 -0.88 8.53
CA LYS A 163 -3.36 -1.54 9.57
C LYS A 163 -2.27 -0.58 10.02
N VAL A 164 -2.22 -0.28 11.32
CA VAL A 164 -1.12 0.49 11.91
C VAL A 164 0.05 -0.46 12.17
N VAL A 165 1.21 -0.10 11.64
CA VAL A 165 2.48 -0.80 11.86
C VAL A 165 3.34 0.06 12.75
N HIS A 166 3.74 -0.49 13.89
CA HIS A 166 4.64 0.19 14.82
C HIS A 166 6.08 -0.17 14.48
N LEU A 167 6.88 0.83 14.13
CA LEU A 167 8.32 0.69 14.00
C LEU A 167 8.98 1.16 15.30
N ARG A 168 9.98 0.42 15.77
CA ARG A 168 10.73 0.72 16.99
C ARG A 168 12.19 0.97 16.65
#